data_AF-A0A3P6DSY0-F1
#
_entry.id   AF-A0A3P6DSY0-F1
#
_cell.length_a   1.000
_cell.length_b   1.000
_cell.length_c   1.000
_cell.angle_alpha   90.00
_cell.angle_beta   90.00
_cell.angle_gamma   90.00
#
_symmetry.space_group_name_H-M   'P 1'
#
loop_
_entity.id
_entity.type
_entity.pdbx_description
1 polymer ?
#
loop_
_entity_poly.entity_id
_entity_poly.type
_entity_poly.pdbx_seq_one_letter_code
_entity_poly.pdbx_strand_id
1 'polypeptide(L)'
;MALRFPRFSQGLAQDPTTRRIWFGIATAHDFESHDDITEERLYQNIFASHFGQLAIIFLWTSGNLFHVAWQGNFETWIQDPLHVRPIAHAIWDPHFGQPAVEAFTRGGALGPVNIAYSGVYQWWYTIGLRTNEDLYTGALFLLFLSALSLIGVGYTYNQNGNQEFHGSKNAESRLNHHLSGLFGVSSLAWTGHLVHVAIPASRGNMFDGIIS
;
A
#
# COMPACT_ATOMS: atom_id res chain seq x y z
N MET A 1 24.69 0.98 -33.30
CA MET A 1 23.68 0.28 -32.48
C MET A 1 23.47 1.12 -31.22
N ALA A 2 22.46 1.98 -31.18
CA ALA A 2 22.20 2.78 -29.98
C ALA A 2 21.69 1.85 -28.86
N LEU A 3 22.29 1.93 -27.66
CA LEU A 3 21.85 1.14 -26.50
C LEU A 3 20.41 1.56 -26.16
N ARG A 4 19.50 0.59 -25.98
CA ARG A 4 18.05 0.85 -25.76
C ARG A 4 17.73 1.63 -24.47
N PHE A 5 18.65 1.71 -23.52
CA PHE A 5 18.45 2.33 -22.21
C PHE A 5 19.50 3.43 -21.96
N PRO A 6 19.12 4.58 -21.36
CA PRO A 6 17.75 5.01 -21.08
C PRO A 6 17.02 5.52 -22.34
N ARG A 7 15.74 5.14 -22.52
CA ARG A 7 14.93 5.59 -23.67
C ARG A 7 14.66 7.10 -23.65
N PHE A 8 14.59 7.68 -22.46
CA PHE A 8 14.20 9.06 -22.22
C PHE A 8 15.36 10.07 -22.32
N SER A 9 16.60 9.61 -22.59
CA SER A 9 17.75 10.49 -22.81
C SER A 9 18.72 9.88 -23.83
N GLN A 10 18.71 10.39 -25.06
CA GLN A 10 19.60 10.01 -26.15
C GLN A 10 21.06 10.31 -25.83
N GLY A 11 21.32 11.44 -25.16
CA GLY A 11 22.66 11.81 -24.71
C GLY A 11 23.26 10.78 -23.74
N LEU A 12 22.47 10.31 -22.77
CA LEU A 12 22.91 9.24 -21.88
C LEU A 12 22.96 7.89 -22.60
N ALA A 13 22.01 7.58 -23.49
CA ALA A 13 21.98 6.32 -24.23
C ALA A 13 23.22 6.08 -25.11
N GLN A 14 23.88 7.16 -25.55
CA GLN A 14 25.11 7.12 -26.33
C GLN A 14 26.38 6.96 -25.48
N ASP A 15 26.30 7.12 -24.16
CA ASP A 15 27.45 6.96 -23.27
C ASP A 15 27.91 5.48 -23.24
N PRO A 16 29.14 5.18 -23.69
CA PRO A 16 29.62 3.81 -23.82
C PRO A 16 30.07 3.18 -22.48
N THR A 17 30.06 3.96 -21.40
CA THR A 17 30.57 3.52 -20.09
C THR A 17 29.45 2.97 -19.19
N THR A 18 29.83 2.44 -18.02
CA THR A 18 28.87 2.06 -16.98
C THR A 18 28.14 3.26 -16.36
N ARG A 19 28.64 4.49 -16.53
CA ARG A 19 27.99 5.73 -16.08
C ARG A 19 26.57 5.84 -16.62
N ARG A 20 26.34 5.40 -17.88
CA ARG A 20 25.03 5.34 -18.51
C ARG A 20 23.98 4.64 -17.65
N ILE A 21 24.33 3.50 -17.07
CA ILE A 21 23.40 2.68 -16.29
C ILE A 21 23.03 3.43 -15.01
N TRP A 22 24.02 3.94 -14.29
CA TRP A 22 23.82 4.66 -13.04
C TRP A 22 23.00 5.94 -13.23
N PHE A 23 23.36 6.76 -14.21
CA PHE A 23 22.61 7.99 -14.49
C PHE A 23 21.22 7.70 -15.04
N GLY A 24 21.06 6.67 -15.87
CA GLY A 24 19.73 6.24 -16.33
C GLY A 24 18.82 5.78 -15.19
N ILE A 25 19.33 5.23 -14.09
CA ILE A 25 18.51 4.93 -12.90
C ILE A 25 18.25 6.21 -12.10
N ALA A 26 19.30 7.01 -11.88
CA ALA A 26 19.23 8.21 -11.03
C ALA A 26 18.30 9.30 -11.58
N THR A 27 18.19 9.43 -12.91
CA THR A 27 17.36 10.45 -13.56
C THR A 27 16.04 9.91 -14.11
N ALA A 28 15.69 8.65 -13.79
CA ALA A 28 14.47 8.02 -14.30
C ALA A 28 13.18 8.75 -13.89
N HIS A 29 13.17 9.38 -12.71
CA HIS A 29 12.02 10.14 -12.19
C HIS A 29 12.20 11.66 -12.31
N ASP A 30 13.31 12.13 -12.91
CA ASP A 30 13.53 13.53 -13.23
C ASP A 30 12.90 13.86 -14.59
N PHE A 31 11.57 13.82 -14.64
CA PHE A 31 10.80 13.90 -15.89
C PHE A 31 11.03 15.20 -16.66
N GLU A 32 11.33 16.30 -15.98
CA GLU A 32 11.61 17.60 -16.63
C GLU A 32 12.89 17.59 -17.45
N SER A 33 13.84 16.72 -17.10
CA SER A 33 15.11 16.56 -17.82
C SER A 33 15.05 15.61 -19.02
N HIS A 34 13.90 14.96 -19.24
CA HIS A 34 13.75 13.97 -20.31
C HIS A 34 13.65 14.64 -21.68
N ASP A 35 14.21 13.98 -22.69
CA ASP A 35 14.17 14.47 -24.07
C ASP A 35 12.72 14.64 -24.54
N ASP A 36 12.45 15.75 -25.24
CA ASP A 36 11.14 16.08 -25.85
C ASP A 36 9.94 16.12 -24.86
N ILE A 37 10.18 16.33 -23.57
CA ILE A 37 9.09 16.46 -22.58
C ILE A 37 8.31 17.78 -22.77
N THR A 38 6.99 17.69 -22.81
CA THR A 38 6.08 18.84 -22.77
C THR A 38 5.49 19.01 -21.37
N GLU A 39 5.02 20.22 -21.03
CA GLU A 39 4.38 20.47 -19.73
C GLU A 39 3.17 19.55 -19.49
N GLU A 40 2.33 19.34 -20.51
CA GLU A 40 1.19 18.43 -20.41
C GLU A 40 1.64 16.99 -20.12
N ARG A 41 2.66 16.51 -20.84
CA ARG A 41 3.16 15.15 -20.68
C ARG A 41 3.82 14.96 -19.32
N LEU A 42 4.52 15.98 -18.82
CA LEU A 42 5.07 16.00 -17.47
C LEU A 42 3.97 15.77 -16.43
N TYR A 43 2.89 16.56 -16.47
CA TYR A 43 1.78 16.41 -15.52
C TYR A 43 1.06 15.07 -15.65
N GLN A 44 0.86 14.55 -16.86
CA GLN A 44 0.29 13.21 -17.07
C GLN A 44 1.17 12.11 -16.45
N ASN A 45 2.49 12.16 -16.67
CA ASN A 45 3.43 11.20 -16.09
C ASN A 45 3.42 11.27 -14.56
N ILE A 46 3.40 12.47 -13.97
CA ILE A 46 3.30 12.66 -12.52
C ILE A 46 1.99 12.08 -11.98
N PHE A 47 0.87 12.41 -12.62
CA PHE A 47 -0.46 11.96 -12.16
C PHE A 47 -0.61 10.44 -12.26
N ALA A 48 -0.15 9.83 -13.35
CA ALA A 48 -0.07 8.38 -13.49
C ALA A 48 0.84 7.75 -12.42
N SER A 49 1.97 8.39 -12.11
CA SER A 49 2.88 7.93 -11.06
C SER A 49 2.24 7.99 -9.67
N HIS A 50 1.40 8.98 -9.37
CA HIS A 50 0.63 9.03 -8.13
C HIS A 50 -0.33 7.84 -7.99
N PHE A 51 -1.05 7.48 -9.06
CA PHE A 51 -1.91 6.28 -9.05
C PHE A 51 -1.11 4.99 -8.87
N GLY A 52 0.06 4.89 -9.53
CA GLY A 52 0.98 3.77 -9.32
C GLY A 52 1.45 3.68 -7.85
N GLN A 53 1.81 4.81 -7.25
CA GLN A 53 2.23 4.86 -5.85
C GLN A 53 1.09 4.51 -4.89
N LEU A 54 -0.13 4.97 -5.14
CA LEU A 54 -1.31 4.60 -4.37
C LEU A 54 -1.58 3.09 -4.43
N ALA A 55 -1.45 2.48 -5.61
CA ALA A 55 -1.56 1.04 -5.77
C ALA A 55 -0.54 0.29 -4.91
N ILE A 56 0.72 0.73 -4.91
CA ILE A 56 1.78 0.14 -4.06
C ILE A 56 1.42 0.24 -2.57
N ILE A 57 0.91 1.39 -2.11
CA ILE A 57 0.49 1.57 -0.71
C ILE A 57 -0.66 0.63 -0.34
N PHE A 58 -1.68 0.52 -1.19
CA PHE A 58 -2.81 -0.38 -0.95
C PHE A 58 -2.37 -1.85 -0.96
N LEU A 59 -1.53 -2.25 -1.92
CA LEU A 59 -0.99 -3.61 -2.00
C LEU A 59 -0.11 -3.94 -0.79
N TRP A 60 0.75 -3.02 -0.36
CA TRP A 60 1.56 -3.19 0.85
C TRP A 60 0.68 -3.38 2.09
N THR A 61 -0.36 -2.54 2.24
CA THR A 61 -1.28 -2.64 3.38
C THR A 61 -2.10 -3.94 3.33
N SER A 62 -2.55 -4.35 2.15
CA SER A 62 -3.19 -5.65 1.89
C SER A 62 -2.30 -6.81 2.30
N GLY A 63 -1.02 -6.78 1.93
CA GLY A 63 -0.04 -7.81 2.31
C GLY A 63 0.16 -7.92 3.82
N ASN A 64 0.20 -6.79 4.54
CA ASN A 64 0.28 -6.81 6.01
C ASN A 64 -0.93 -7.51 6.63
N LEU A 65 -2.15 -7.16 6.20
CA LEU A 65 -3.38 -7.81 6.67
C LEU A 65 -3.37 -9.31 6.34
N PHE A 66 -3.04 -9.66 5.10
CA PHE A 66 -3.02 -11.04 4.63
C PHE A 66 -2.04 -11.92 5.40
N HIS A 67 -0.80 -11.46 5.59
CA HIS A 67 0.20 -12.24 6.33
C HIS A 67 -0.19 -12.46 7.79
N VAL A 68 -0.78 -11.46 8.44
CA VAL A 68 -1.26 -11.61 9.82
C VAL A 68 -2.48 -12.54 9.89
N ALA A 69 -3.42 -12.43 8.95
CA ALA A 69 -4.60 -13.30 8.89
C ALA A 69 -4.23 -14.76 8.61
N TRP A 70 -3.22 -15.00 7.77
CA TRP A 70 -2.81 -16.33 7.33
C TRP A 70 -1.85 -17.02 8.30
N GLN A 71 -0.81 -16.29 8.74
CA GLN A 71 0.35 -16.84 9.45
C GLN A 71 0.55 -16.21 10.82
N GLY A 72 -0.21 -15.16 11.14
CA GLY A 72 -0.15 -14.48 12.41
C GLY A 72 -0.90 -15.21 13.52
N ASN A 73 -1.00 -14.56 14.67
CA ASN A 73 -1.71 -15.05 15.85
C ASN A 73 -2.71 -14.01 16.34
N PHE A 74 -3.36 -13.27 15.45
CA PHE A 74 -4.21 -12.12 15.79
C PHE A 74 -5.34 -12.47 16.77
N GLU A 75 -6.10 -13.53 16.50
CA GLU A 75 -7.19 -13.98 17.40
C GLU A 75 -6.68 -14.40 18.78
N THR A 76 -5.54 -15.09 18.84
CA THR A 76 -4.90 -15.46 20.12
C THR A 76 -4.37 -14.22 20.84
N TRP A 77 -3.78 -13.27 20.12
CA TRP A 77 -3.24 -12.03 20.66
C TRP A 77 -4.35 -11.16 21.27
N ILE A 78 -5.53 -11.12 20.66
CA ILE A 78 -6.68 -10.36 21.19
C ILE A 78 -7.12 -10.86 22.56
N GLN A 79 -6.99 -12.16 22.84
CA GLN A 79 -7.38 -12.73 24.14
C GLN A 79 -6.42 -12.32 25.26
N ASP A 80 -5.15 -12.10 24.97
CA ASP A 80 -4.14 -11.66 25.93
C ASP A 80 -3.08 -10.76 25.29
N PRO A 81 -3.43 -9.49 24.99
CA PRO A 81 -2.59 -8.58 24.21
C PRO A 81 -1.36 -8.09 24.98
N LEU A 82 -1.28 -8.34 26.30
CA LEU A 82 -0.18 -7.92 27.16
C LEU A 82 0.96 -8.94 27.19
N HIS A 83 0.66 -10.24 27.03
CA HIS A 83 1.67 -11.29 27.14
C HIS A 83 1.93 -12.02 25.82
N VAL A 84 0.93 -12.12 24.94
CA VAL A 84 1.11 -12.72 23.62
C VAL A 84 1.89 -11.75 22.73
N ARG A 85 2.96 -12.26 22.10
CA ARG A 85 3.74 -11.46 21.16
C ARG A 85 3.11 -11.56 19.77
N PRO A 86 2.85 -10.43 19.09
CA PRO A 86 2.22 -10.45 17.77
C PRO A 86 3.17 -11.01 16.71
N ILE A 87 2.67 -11.86 15.82
CA ILE A 87 3.44 -12.46 14.73
C ILE A 87 3.28 -11.64 13.45
N ALA A 88 4.39 -11.31 12.78
CA ALA A 88 4.37 -10.62 11.50
C ALA A 88 4.01 -11.58 10.35
N HIS A 89 4.84 -12.61 10.15
CA HIS A 89 4.68 -13.65 9.13
C HIS A 89 5.60 -14.84 9.46
N ALA A 90 5.39 -15.96 8.77
CA ALA A 90 6.26 -17.13 8.87
C ALA A 90 7.61 -16.88 8.19
N ILE A 91 8.66 -17.52 8.69
CA ILE A 91 9.98 -17.55 8.07
C ILE A 91 10.10 -18.84 7.26
N TRP A 92 10.44 -18.70 5.98
CA TRP A 92 10.79 -19.82 5.12
C TRP A 92 12.19 -19.58 4.53
N ASP A 93 13.21 -20.10 5.22
CA ASP A 93 14.60 -20.01 4.77
C ASP A 93 15.24 -21.41 4.76
N PRO A 94 15.54 -21.98 3.58
CA PRO A 94 16.11 -23.33 3.47
C PRO A 94 17.56 -23.41 3.98
N HIS A 95 18.21 -22.27 4.25
CA HIS A 95 19.57 -22.25 4.81
C HIS A 95 19.58 -22.35 6.34
N PHE A 96 18.41 -22.29 7.00
CA PHE A 96 18.34 -22.42 8.46
C PHE A 96 18.74 -23.83 8.89
N GLY A 97 19.78 -23.91 9.72
CA GLY A 97 20.04 -25.11 10.50
C GLY A 97 19.00 -25.30 11.60
N GLN A 98 18.89 -26.51 12.12
CA GLN A 98 17.93 -26.86 13.19
C GLN A 98 17.95 -25.91 14.40
N PRO A 99 19.12 -25.45 14.92
CA PRO A 99 19.14 -24.49 16.01
C PRO A 99 18.48 -23.15 15.69
N ALA A 100 18.56 -22.69 14.43
CA ALA A 100 17.90 -21.47 13.99
C ALA A 100 16.38 -21.67 13.89
N VAL A 101 15.94 -22.82 13.35
CA VAL A 101 14.51 -23.18 13.30
C VAL A 101 13.91 -23.14 14.71
N GLU A 102 14.56 -23.78 15.69
CA GLU A 102 14.13 -23.76 17.09
C GLU A 102 14.18 -22.35 17.68
N ALA A 103 15.26 -21.62 17.43
CA ALA A 103 15.40 -20.26 17.94
C ALA A 103 14.34 -19.30 17.39
N PHE A 104 13.86 -19.45 16.17
CA PHE A 104 12.84 -18.59 15.56
C PHE A 104 11.41 -19.12 15.72
N THR A 105 11.24 -20.35 16.20
CA THR A 105 9.93 -20.90 16.57
C THR A 105 9.53 -20.32 17.93
N ARG A 106 8.91 -19.14 17.90
CA ARG A 106 8.53 -18.35 19.09
C ARG A 106 7.05 -17.95 19.04
N GLY A 107 6.55 -17.41 20.15
CA GLY A 107 5.20 -16.83 20.19
C GLY A 107 4.05 -17.85 20.12
N GLY A 108 4.34 -19.11 20.47
CA GLY A 108 3.36 -20.21 20.40
C GLY A 108 3.14 -20.77 18.99
N ALA A 109 3.92 -20.33 17.99
CA ALA A 109 3.84 -20.83 16.62
C ALA A 109 4.40 -22.25 16.49
N LEU A 110 3.90 -23.00 15.50
CA LEU A 110 4.36 -24.36 15.16
C LEU A 110 5.67 -24.37 14.35
N GLY A 111 6.17 -23.21 13.94
CA GLY A 111 7.39 -23.08 13.17
C GLY A 111 8.01 -21.68 13.25
N PRO A 112 9.10 -21.44 12.50
CA PRO A 112 9.82 -20.18 12.54
C PRO A 112 8.95 -18.97 12.13
N VAL A 113 8.96 -17.92 12.94
CA VAL A 113 8.17 -16.70 12.72
C VAL A 113 8.95 -15.44 13.10
N ASN A 114 8.56 -14.31 12.49
CA ASN A 114 9.01 -12.99 12.92
C ASN A 114 8.01 -12.37 13.90
N ILE A 115 8.51 -11.74 14.96
CA ILE A 115 7.68 -10.94 15.88
C ILE A 115 7.44 -9.56 15.26
N ALA A 116 6.19 -9.11 15.25
CA ALA A 116 5.79 -7.82 14.72
C ALA A 116 6.08 -6.70 15.73
N TYR A 117 6.68 -5.60 15.25
CA TYR A 117 6.92 -4.39 16.03
C TYR A 117 6.32 -3.13 15.39
N SER A 118 5.54 -3.29 14.32
CA SER A 118 4.92 -2.18 13.56
C SER A 118 3.71 -1.54 14.25
N GLY A 119 3.15 -2.19 15.28
CA GLY A 119 1.96 -1.69 16.00
C GLY A 119 0.61 -2.00 15.30
N VAL A 120 0.63 -2.75 14.19
CA VAL A 120 -0.59 -3.00 13.39
C VAL A 120 -1.64 -3.83 14.14
N TYR A 121 -1.23 -4.75 15.01
CA TYR A 121 -2.15 -5.51 15.86
C TYR A 121 -2.96 -4.58 16.78
N GLN A 122 -2.28 -3.66 17.46
CA GLN A 122 -2.89 -2.69 18.36
C GLN A 122 -3.84 -1.76 17.62
N TRP A 123 -3.43 -1.30 16.43
CA TRP A 123 -4.27 -0.43 15.60
C TRP A 123 -5.54 -1.16 15.14
N TRP A 124 -5.41 -2.34 14.51
CA TRP A 124 -6.52 -3.12 14.01
C TRP A 124 -7.50 -3.55 15.10
N TYR A 125 -6.96 -3.96 16.25
CA TYR A 125 -7.77 -4.27 17.42
C TYR A 125 -8.56 -3.04 17.91
N THR A 126 -7.92 -1.87 17.98
CA THR A 126 -8.57 -0.64 18.47
C THR A 126 -9.70 -0.20 17.54
N ILE A 127 -9.57 -0.40 16.22
CA ILE A 127 -10.60 -0.02 15.23
C ILE A 127 -11.70 -1.07 15.05
N GLY A 128 -11.68 -2.16 15.83
CA GLY A 128 -12.79 -3.11 15.93
C GLY A 128 -12.58 -4.46 15.24
N LEU A 129 -11.43 -4.73 14.64
CA LEU A 129 -11.14 -6.04 14.02
C LEU A 129 -10.92 -7.10 15.10
N ARG A 130 -11.52 -8.29 14.95
CA ARG A 130 -11.50 -9.36 15.96
C ARG A 130 -11.10 -10.71 15.42
N THR A 131 -11.37 -10.99 14.15
CA THR A 131 -11.15 -12.30 13.54
C THR A 131 -10.14 -12.22 12.40
N ASN A 132 -9.59 -13.38 12.03
CA ASN A 132 -8.78 -13.49 10.82
C ASN A 132 -9.63 -13.23 9.57
N GLU A 133 -10.94 -13.54 9.59
CA GLU A 133 -11.86 -13.24 8.50
C GLU A 133 -11.99 -11.74 8.24
N ASP A 134 -12.05 -10.93 9.30
CA ASP A 134 -12.08 -9.46 9.16
C ASP A 134 -10.82 -8.96 8.44
N LEU A 135 -9.65 -9.50 8.82
CA LEU A 135 -8.37 -9.16 8.21
C LEU A 135 -8.29 -9.61 6.75
N TYR A 136 -8.75 -10.83 6.43
CA TYR A 136 -8.80 -11.35 5.07
C TYR A 136 -9.72 -10.51 4.18
N THR A 137 -10.89 -10.15 4.67
CA THR A 137 -11.84 -9.30 3.94
C THR A 137 -11.23 -7.92 3.66
N GLY A 138 -10.58 -7.32 4.66
CA GLY A 138 -9.82 -6.08 4.50
C GLY A 138 -8.69 -6.21 3.47
N ALA A 139 -7.94 -7.32 3.50
CA ALA A 139 -6.86 -7.57 2.56
C ALA A 139 -7.37 -7.65 1.11
N LEU A 140 -8.47 -8.38 0.86
CA LEU A 140 -9.09 -8.48 -0.46
C LEU A 140 -9.66 -7.15 -0.94
N PHE A 141 -10.30 -6.39 -0.05
CA PHE A 141 -10.80 -5.05 -0.37
C PHE A 141 -9.66 -4.11 -0.82
N LEU A 142 -8.54 -4.09 -0.08
CA LEU A 142 -7.39 -3.27 -0.45
C LEU A 142 -6.70 -3.76 -1.73
N LEU A 143 -6.67 -5.07 -1.98
CA LEU A 143 -6.17 -5.62 -3.23
C LEU A 143 -7.02 -5.15 -4.42
N PHE A 144 -8.35 -5.12 -4.25
CA PHE A 144 -9.26 -4.57 -5.24
C PHE A 144 -9.01 -3.08 -5.48
N LEU A 145 -8.85 -2.26 -4.43
CA LEU A 145 -8.49 -0.85 -4.57
C LEU A 145 -7.14 -0.62 -5.25
N SER A 146 -6.15 -1.49 -4.98
CA SER A 146 -4.86 -1.49 -5.68
C SER A 146 -5.06 -1.75 -7.18
N ALA A 147 -5.88 -2.74 -7.56
CA ALA A 147 -6.19 -3.02 -8.95
C ALA A 147 -6.90 -1.84 -9.64
N LEU A 148 -7.87 -1.21 -8.97
CA LEU A 148 -8.52 0.00 -9.49
C LEU A 148 -7.53 1.15 -9.70
N SER A 149 -6.58 1.32 -8.78
CA SER A 149 -5.55 2.36 -8.89
C SER A 149 -4.61 2.10 -10.09
N LEU A 150 -4.25 0.83 -10.35
CA LEU A 150 -3.49 0.45 -11.55
C LEU A 150 -4.27 0.65 -12.86
N ILE A 151 -5.58 0.36 -12.86
CA ILE A 151 -6.45 0.69 -13.99
C ILE A 151 -6.47 2.21 -14.22
N GLY A 152 -6.46 3.00 -13.15
CA GLY A 152 -6.31 4.45 -13.20
C GLY A 152 -5.05 4.89 -13.95
N VAL A 153 -3.90 4.24 -13.74
CA VAL A 153 -2.67 4.49 -14.52
C VAL A 153 -2.93 4.31 -16.02
N GLY A 154 -3.52 3.19 -16.43
CA GLY A 154 -3.85 2.92 -17.84
C GLY A 154 -4.81 3.96 -18.43
N TYR A 155 -5.82 4.36 -17.67
CA TYR A 155 -6.77 5.40 -18.07
C TYR A 155 -6.09 6.75 -18.31
N THR A 156 -5.18 7.16 -17.42
CA THR A 156 -4.46 8.44 -17.57
C THR A 156 -3.61 8.52 -18.84
N TYR A 157 -3.03 7.40 -19.29
CA TYR A 157 -2.27 7.35 -20.53
C TYR A 157 -3.13 7.18 -21.79
N ASN A 158 -4.33 6.60 -21.68
CA ASN A 158 -5.25 6.39 -22.82
C ASN A 158 -6.03 7.67 -23.20
N GLN A 159 -5.99 8.70 -22.36
CA GLN A 159 -6.50 10.04 -22.68
C GLN A 159 -5.56 10.73 -23.69
N ASN A 160 -5.53 10.22 -24.91
CA ASN A 160 -4.79 10.81 -26.03
C ASN A 160 -5.39 12.19 -26.38
N GLY A 161 -4.75 13.26 -25.88
CA GLY A 161 -4.65 14.55 -26.57
C GLY A 161 -5.88 15.47 -26.67
N ASN A 162 -6.93 15.30 -25.86
CA ASN A 162 -8.13 16.15 -25.96
C ASN A 162 -8.65 16.77 -24.65
N GLN A 163 -7.94 16.60 -23.55
CA GLN A 163 -8.17 17.44 -22.37
C GLN A 163 -6.86 18.10 -22.03
N GLU A 164 -6.70 19.36 -22.45
CA GLU A 164 -5.79 20.28 -21.78
C GLU A 164 -5.99 20.03 -20.27
N PHE A 165 -4.90 19.73 -19.56
CA PHE A 165 -4.90 19.28 -18.16
C PHE A 165 -5.28 20.45 -17.20
N HIS A 166 -6.27 21.27 -17.58
CA HIS A 166 -6.84 22.41 -16.85
C HIS A 166 -7.27 22.05 -15.44
N GLY A 167 -7.76 20.82 -15.23
CA GLY A 167 -8.11 20.31 -13.90
C GLY A 167 -6.95 20.32 -12.91
N SER A 168 -5.70 20.16 -13.37
CA SER A 168 -4.52 20.20 -12.50
C SER A 168 -4.12 21.61 -12.07
N LYS A 169 -4.39 22.61 -12.92
CA LYS A 169 -4.06 24.01 -12.66
C LYS A 169 -5.17 24.74 -11.92
N ASN A 170 -6.38 24.17 -11.83
CA ASN A 170 -7.45 24.70 -11.01
C ASN A 170 -7.20 24.41 -9.50
N ALA A 171 -6.37 25.27 -8.89
CA ALA A 171 -5.99 25.15 -7.50
C ALA A 171 -7.18 25.31 -6.53
N GLU A 172 -8.12 26.21 -6.83
CA GLU A 172 -9.30 26.43 -5.99
C GLU A 172 -10.19 25.19 -5.93
N SER A 173 -10.52 24.61 -7.09
CA SER A 173 -11.31 23.38 -7.14
C SER A 173 -10.60 22.24 -6.43
N ARG A 174 -9.30 22.02 -6.68
CA ARG A 174 -8.52 20.98 -6.00
C ARG A 174 -8.51 21.18 -4.48
N LEU A 175 -8.30 22.42 -4.03
CA LEU A 175 -8.31 22.75 -2.61
C LEU A 175 -9.67 22.45 -1.97
N ASN A 176 -10.77 22.88 -2.61
CA ASN A 176 -12.11 22.66 -2.09
C ASN A 176 -12.47 21.17 -2.01
N HIS A 177 -12.14 20.38 -3.04
CA HIS A 177 -12.40 18.94 -3.05
C HIS A 177 -11.51 18.18 -2.06
N HIS A 178 -10.24 18.59 -1.88
CA HIS A 178 -9.36 17.96 -0.91
C HIS A 178 -9.76 18.30 0.53
N LEU A 179 -10.08 19.56 0.83
CA LEU A 179 -10.46 19.99 2.18
C LEU A 179 -11.83 19.43 2.58
N SER A 180 -12.87 19.65 1.76
CA SER A 180 -14.22 19.24 2.13
C SER A 180 -14.46 17.75 1.87
N GLY A 181 -14.04 17.24 0.71
CA GLY A 181 -14.21 15.84 0.32
C GLY A 181 -13.19 14.93 1.00
N LEU A 182 -11.92 14.99 0.56
CA LEU A 182 -10.89 14.06 1.00
C LEU A 182 -10.63 14.10 2.51
N PHE A 183 -10.65 15.27 3.14
CA PHE A 183 -10.46 15.37 4.59
C PHE A 183 -11.77 15.39 5.35
N GLY A 184 -12.70 16.30 5.01
CA GLY A 184 -13.96 16.46 5.74
C GLY A 184 -14.84 15.20 5.69
N VAL A 185 -15.21 14.73 4.50
CA VAL A 185 -16.08 13.55 4.34
C VAL A 185 -15.40 12.29 4.87
N SER A 186 -14.10 12.09 4.61
CA SER A 186 -13.38 10.93 5.14
C SER A 186 -13.28 10.93 6.66
N SER A 187 -13.07 12.09 7.30
CA SER A 187 -13.06 12.20 8.77
C SER A 187 -14.45 11.94 9.37
N LEU A 188 -15.51 12.40 8.70
CA LEU A 188 -16.88 12.13 9.12
C LEU A 188 -17.22 10.63 8.99
N ALA A 189 -16.87 10.02 7.87
CA ALA A 189 -17.04 8.58 7.65
C ALA A 189 -16.23 7.77 8.67
N TRP A 190 -15.00 8.18 9.00
CA TRP A 190 -14.19 7.55 10.03
C TRP A 190 -14.82 7.66 11.43
N THR A 191 -15.40 8.82 11.75
CA THR A 191 -16.17 8.99 13.00
C THR A 191 -17.36 8.02 13.03
N GLY A 192 -18.06 7.87 11.91
CA GLY A 192 -19.11 6.85 11.74
C GLY A 192 -18.59 5.44 12.03
N HIS A 193 -17.47 5.03 11.42
CA HIS A 193 -16.83 3.73 11.68
C HIS A 193 -16.52 3.54 13.18
N LEU A 194 -15.96 4.55 13.85
CA LEU A 194 -15.64 4.45 15.27
C LEU A 194 -16.89 4.28 16.15
N VAL A 195 -17.94 5.06 15.89
CA VAL A 195 -19.19 5.01 16.66
C VAL A 195 -19.96 3.72 16.43
N HIS A 196 -20.01 3.23 15.18
CA HIS A 196 -20.84 2.10 14.79
C HIS A 196 -20.13 0.75 14.83
N VAL A 197 -18.80 0.70 14.78
CA VAL A 197 -18.03 -0.55 14.74
C VAL A 197 -17.05 -0.63 15.91
N ALA A 198 -16.10 0.30 15.99
CA ALA A 198 -15.00 0.19 16.95
C ALA A 198 -15.46 0.25 18.42
N ILE A 199 -16.32 1.22 18.78
CA ILE A 199 -16.82 1.38 20.15
C ILE A 199 -17.70 0.18 20.57
N PRO A 200 -18.66 -0.29 19.75
CA PRO A 200 -19.38 -1.54 20.06
C PRO A 200 -18.46 -2.74 20.29
N ALA A 201 -17.49 -2.97 19.39
CA ALA A 201 -16.52 -4.05 19.51
C ALA A 201 -15.62 -3.92 20.76
N SER A 202 -15.35 -2.69 21.23
CA SER A 202 -14.62 -2.44 22.47
C SER A 202 -15.42 -2.78 23.74
N ARG A 203 -16.75 -2.83 23.63
CA ARG A 203 -17.68 -3.13 24.73
C ARG A 203 -18.18 -4.57 24.72
N GLY A 204 -17.59 -5.43 23.89
CA GLY A 204 -17.99 -6.83 23.75
C GLY A 204 -19.26 -7.06 22.91
N ASN A 205 -19.79 -6.01 22.27
CA ASN A 205 -20.93 -6.14 21.37
C ASN A 205 -20.40 -6.31 19.94
N MET A 206 -20.46 -7.53 19.43
CA MET A 206 -20.21 -7.80 18.01
C MET A 206 -21.41 -7.26 17.23
N PHE A 207 -21.15 -6.38 16.26
CA PHE A 207 -22.14 -6.06 15.25
C PHE A 207 -22.21 -7.26 14.31
N ASP A 208 -23.06 -8.24 14.64
CA ASP A 208 -23.44 -9.32 13.72
C ASP A 208 -24.39 -8.72 12.67
N GLY A 209 -23.84 -7.93 11.75
CA GLY A 209 -24.59 -7.21 10.75
C GLY A 209 -24.69 -7.95 9.42
N ILE A 210 -25.81 -8.63 9.20
CA ILE A 210 -26.45 -8.83 7.87
C ILE A 210 -25.59 -9.54 6.81
N ILE A 211 -25.12 -10.77 7.07
CA ILE A 211 -25.09 -11.86 6.08
C ILE A 211 -25.23 -13.18 6.87
N SER A 212 -26.46 -13.66 7.03
CA SER A 212 -26.79 -15.05 7.36
C SER A 212 -27.81 -15.55 6.35
#